data_AF-J3APZ6-F1
#
_entry.id   AF-J3APZ6-F1
#
_cell.length_a   1.000
_cell.length_b   1.000
_cell.length_c   1.000
_cell.angle_alpha   90.00
_cell.angle_beta   90.00
_cell.angle_gamma   90.00
#
_symmetry.space_group_name_H-M   'P 1'
#
loop_
_entity.id
_entity.type
_entity.pdbx_description
1 polymer ?
#
loop_
_entity_poly.entity_id
_entity_poly.type
_entity_poly.pdbx_seq_one_letter_code
_entity_poly.pdbx_strand_id
1 'polypeptide(L)'
;MSEKPFSISRRTLIGALAAAPFVPAVAKAASSSSINRLMVQGRPQDTGSPYKLANILPALNKLGGVRKMRCREPYRGTAGWATYVGLAKEGVKFCFTLSVRDIRTSIADMKAFLVAAPGSIWAIEFPNEPDLNPVSYNGVTDKRMGFRTGNAPALMAFIKDFHAAIKVDPVLCSIPLIASNDFMQSQQGRYCDFANSHIYPTPPSDVKARVAGFRTKVVEGKHSQGVITEWGRTTGGGAKNSTSPPVSLSQQATLLASDVRAALAQSYVHTISIYELFAWKGTSEMTNFGLFNNDLSPRPAVAAIKSVIA
;
A
#
# COMPACT_ATOMS: atom_id res chain seq x y z
N MET A 1 -16.72 -77.66 -14.72
CA MET A 1 -17.30 -76.75 -15.73
C MET A 1 -18.14 -75.70 -15.01
N SER A 2 -17.92 -74.44 -15.38
CA SER A 2 -18.77 -73.26 -15.17
C SER A 2 -19.08 -72.78 -13.76
N GLU A 3 -18.40 -71.68 -13.45
CA GLU A 3 -18.77 -70.59 -12.55
C GLU A 3 -20.19 -70.04 -12.83
N LYS A 4 -20.82 -69.46 -11.80
CA LYS A 4 -21.32 -68.07 -11.75
C LYS A 4 -21.82 -67.70 -10.33
N PRO A 5 -21.85 -66.40 -9.97
CA PRO A 5 -21.31 -65.93 -8.70
C PRO A 5 -22.36 -65.35 -7.73
N PHE A 6 -22.05 -65.39 -6.45
CA PHE A 6 -22.78 -64.67 -5.40
C PHE A 6 -22.45 -63.17 -5.44
N SER A 7 -23.51 -62.36 -5.39
CA SER A 7 -23.45 -60.90 -5.33
C SER A 7 -22.94 -60.42 -3.97
N ILE A 8 -21.87 -59.63 -3.97
CA ILE A 8 -21.42 -58.91 -2.77
C ILE A 8 -22.01 -57.50 -2.81
N SER A 9 -22.80 -57.20 -1.77
CA SER A 9 -23.47 -55.92 -1.60
C SER A 9 -22.50 -54.78 -1.28
N ARG A 10 -22.83 -53.59 -1.79
CA ARG A 10 -22.17 -52.31 -1.51
C ARG A 10 -22.25 -51.96 -0.02
N ARG A 11 -21.26 -52.33 0.81
CA ARG A 11 -21.03 -51.69 2.12
C ARG A 11 -19.73 -52.11 2.82
N THR A 12 -18.59 -52.03 2.15
CA THR A 12 -17.30 -51.94 2.86
C THR A 12 -16.26 -51.30 1.94
N LEU A 13 -16.11 -49.98 2.00
CA LEU A 13 -14.89 -49.32 1.54
C LEU A 13 -14.29 -48.62 2.75
N ILE A 14 -13.46 -49.37 3.48
CA ILE A 14 -12.50 -48.85 4.45
C ILE A 14 -11.44 -48.15 3.59
N GLY A 15 -11.59 -46.84 3.44
CA GLY A 15 -10.57 -45.96 2.88
C GLY A 15 -9.64 -45.52 4.00
N ALA A 16 -8.41 -46.03 3.97
CA ALA A 16 -7.32 -45.63 4.84
C ALA A 16 -7.08 -44.11 4.76
N LEU A 17 -7.47 -43.39 5.80
CA LEU A 17 -6.95 -42.06 6.09
C LEU A 17 -5.52 -42.25 6.60
N ALA A 18 -4.56 -42.06 5.71
CA ALA A 18 -3.17 -41.87 6.09
C ALA A 18 -3.09 -40.65 7.01
N ALA A 19 -2.84 -40.91 8.29
CA ALA A 19 -2.45 -39.89 9.25
C ALA A 19 -1.09 -39.34 8.80
N ALA A 20 -1.09 -38.23 8.05
CA ALA A 20 0.10 -37.44 7.87
C ALA A 20 0.49 -36.88 9.24
N PRO A 21 1.73 -37.09 9.72
CA PRO A 21 2.17 -36.47 10.95
C PRO A 21 2.15 -34.95 10.74
N PHE A 22 1.43 -34.26 11.61
CA PHE A 22 1.50 -32.81 11.75
C PHE A 22 2.97 -32.43 12.01
N VAL A 23 3.67 -32.01 10.97
CA VAL A 23 4.89 -31.22 11.13
C VAL A 23 4.46 -29.95 11.86
N PRO A 24 5.04 -29.62 13.04
CA PRO A 24 4.73 -28.37 13.69
C PRO A 24 5.05 -27.25 12.71
N ALA A 25 4.05 -26.45 12.36
CA ALA A 25 4.30 -25.19 11.68
C ALA A 25 5.35 -24.46 12.52
N VAL A 26 6.54 -24.27 11.97
CA VAL A 26 7.56 -23.39 12.54
C VAL A 26 6.81 -22.10 12.87
N ALA A 27 6.69 -21.81 14.17
CA ALA A 27 6.02 -20.62 14.64
C ALA A 27 6.69 -19.43 13.95
N LYS A 28 6.01 -18.85 12.95
CA LYS A 28 6.38 -17.55 12.40
C LYS A 28 6.43 -16.64 13.61
N ALA A 29 7.62 -16.18 13.95
CA ALA A 29 7.87 -15.24 15.02
C ALA A 29 6.76 -14.18 14.99
N ALA A 30 6.07 -14.00 16.12
CA ALA A 30 5.05 -12.98 16.28
C ALA A 30 5.68 -11.65 15.86
N SER A 31 5.32 -11.19 14.66
CA SER A 31 5.77 -9.91 14.16
C SER A 31 5.37 -8.85 15.17
N SER A 32 6.30 -7.99 15.60
CA SER A 32 5.98 -6.85 16.46
C SER A 32 4.74 -6.10 15.92
N SER A 33 3.95 -5.48 16.79
CA SER A 33 2.78 -4.70 16.38
C SER A 33 3.15 -3.58 15.39
N SER A 34 4.40 -3.10 15.43
CA SER A 34 4.92 -2.01 14.61
C SER A 34 5.14 -2.40 13.15
N ILE A 35 5.73 -3.56 12.83
CA ILE A 35 5.96 -3.95 11.42
C ILE A 35 4.65 -4.13 10.66
N ASN A 36 3.59 -4.58 11.33
CA ASN A 36 2.25 -4.69 10.74
C ASN A 36 1.61 -3.33 10.44
N ARG A 37 2.13 -2.25 11.00
CA ARG A 37 1.68 -0.86 10.75
C ARG A 37 2.60 -0.14 9.75
N LEU A 38 3.57 -0.84 9.16
CA LEU A 38 4.44 -0.31 8.12
C LEU A 38 4.07 -0.88 6.75
N MET A 39 4.01 0.02 5.76
CA MET A 39 4.01 -0.29 4.33
C MET A 39 5.19 0.39 3.66
N VAL A 40 5.44 -0.01 2.43
CA VAL A 40 6.36 0.69 1.53
C VAL A 40 5.66 0.97 0.21
N GLN A 41 5.93 2.12 -0.40
CA GLN A 41 5.52 2.40 -1.76
C GLN A 41 6.26 1.45 -2.70
N GLY A 42 5.50 0.79 -3.56
CA GLY A 42 6.04 0.02 -4.67
C GLY A 42 5.35 0.34 -5.99
N ARG A 43 5.90 -0.21 -7.07
CA ARG A 43 5.36 -0.06 -8.42
C ARG A 43 5.33 -1.39 -9.19
N PRO A 44 4.59 -2.42 -8.73
CA PRO A 44 4.55 -3.72 -9.41
C PRO A 44 4.07 -3.64 -10.87
N GLN A 45 3.39 -2.56 -11.25
CA GLN A 45 2.99 -2.27 -12.62
C GLN A 45 4.16 -1.89 -13.55
N ASP A 46 5.28 -1.40 -13.02
CA ASP A 46 6.41 -0.87 -13.80
C ASP A 46 7.42 -1.99 -14.11
N THR A 47 7.07 -2.93 -14.99
CA THR A 47 7.89 -4.14 -15.26
C THR A 47 9.24 -3.86 -15.96
N GLY A 48 9.41 -2.67 -16.55
CA GLY A 48 10.68 -2.18 -17.11
C GLY A 48 11.66 -1.62 -16.07
N SER A 49 11.28 -1.63 -14.79
CA SER A 49 12.05 -1.03 -13.68
C SER A 49 12.63 -2.10 -12.74
N PRO A 50 13.32 -1.70 -11.64
CA PRO A 50 13.69 -2.63 -10.57
C PRO A 50 12.49 -3.34 -9.90
N TYR A 51 11.25 -2.87 -10.08
CA TYR A 51 10.04 -3.43 -9.46
C TYR A 51 9.56 -4.73 -10.10
N LYS A 52 10.35 -5.79 -9.90
CA LYS A 52 10.02 -7.18 -10.27
C LYS A 52 9.87 -8.02 -9.02
N LEU A 53 9.08 -9.10 -9.09
CA LEU A 53 8.89 -10.02 -7.97
C LEU A 53 10.23 -10.46 -7.35
N ALA A 54 11.17 -10.87 -8.20
CA ALA A 54 12.51 -11.34 -7.81
C ALA A 54 13.35 -10.28 -7.07
N ASN A 55 13.00 -9.00 -7.17
CA ASN A 55 13.73 -7.91 -6.51
C ASN A 55 12.97 -7.40 -5.29
N ILE A 56 11.65 -7.20 -5.43
CA ILE A 56 10.78 -6.69 -4.38
C ILE A 56 10.79 -7.61 -3.16
N LEU A 57 10.59 -8.91 -3.36
CA LEU A 57 10.46 -9.83 -2.24
C LEU A 57 11.75 -9.93 -1.38
N PRO A 58 12.96 -10.08 -1.97
CA PRO A 58 14.19 -10.00 -1.20
C PRO A 58 14.39 -8.66 -0.50
N ALA A 59 14.01 -7.54 -1.12
CA ALA A 59 14.10 -6.22 -0.49
C ALA A 59 13.16 -6.10 0.73
N LEU A 60 11.92 -6.58 0.62
CA LEU A 60 10.98 -6.65 1.74
C LEU A 60 11.49 -7.56 2.87
N ASN A 61 12.13 -8.69 2.54
CA ASN A 61 12.75 -9.57 3.53
C ASN A 61 13.91 -8.88 4.26
N LYS A 62 14.75 -8.14 3.54
CA LYS A 62 15.83 -7.34 4.13
C LYS A 62 15.29 -6.21 5.01
N LEU A 63 14.14 -5.63 4.65
CA LEU A 63 13.39 -4.65 5.45
C LEU A 63 12.56 -5.32 6.57
N GLY A 64 13.14 -6.30 7.27
CA GLY A 64 12.51 -6.94 8.42
C GLY A 64 11.31 -7.84 8.10
N GLY A 65 11.01 -8.09 6.82
CA GLY A 65 9.86 -8.91 6.43
C GLY A 65 8.56 -8.12 6.31
N VAL A 66 8.62 -6.83 5.97
CA VAL A 66 7.41 -6.02 5.67
C VAL A 66 6.56 -6.73 4.61
N ARG A 67 5.24 -6.73 4.83
CA ARG A 67 4.26 -7.40 3.96
C ARG A 67 3.06 -6.52 3.60
N LYS A 68 3.21 -5.20 3.69
CA LYS A 68 2.23 -4.26 3.12
C LYS A 68 2.90 -3.36 2.09
N MET A 69 2.23 -3.18 0.97
CA MET A 69 2.71 -2.34 -0.13
C MET A 69 1.62 -1.38 -0.58
N ARG A 70 1.94 -0.09 -0.66
CA ARG A 70 1.11 0.87 -1.38
C ARG A 70 1.54 0.92 -2.84
N CYS A 71 0.59 0.88 -3.75
CA CYS A 71 0.84 0.93 -5.18
C CYS A 71 -0.45 1.25 -5.94
N ARG A 72 -0.33 1.46 -7.26
CA ARG A 72 -1.50 1.58 -8.12
C ARG A 72 -2.34 0.31 -8.07
N GLU A 73 -3.64 0.44 -8.23
CA GLU A 73 -4.52 -0.71 -8.44
C GLU A 73 -4.07 -1.61 -9.62
N PRO A 74 -4.31 -2.93 -9.56
CA PRO A 74 -3.83 -3.86 -10.57
C PRO A 74 -4.72 -3.81 -11.82
N TYR A 75 -4.10 -3.83 -12.99
CA TYR A 75 -4.80 -3.88 -14.28
C TYR A 75 -4.69 -5.28 -14.86
N ARG A 76 -5.84 -5.95 -15.04
CA ARG A 76 -5.86 -7.32 -15.57
C ARG A 76 -5.33 -7.35 -17.00
N GLY A 77 -4.53 -8.36 -17.30
CA GLY A 77 -3.94 -8.55 -18.63
C GLY A 77 -2.72 -7.67 -18.93
N THR A 78 -2.26 -6.86 -17.99
CA THR A 78 -1.00 -6.12 -18.13
C THR A 78 0.20 -6.93 -17.65
N ALA A 79 1.40 -6.56 -18.10
CA ALA A 79 2.65 -7.22 -17.69
C ALA A 79 2.86 -7.21 -16.16
N GLY A 80 2.38 -6.17 -15.47
CA GLY A 80 2.47 -6.06 -14.01
C GLY A 80 1.62 -7.08 -13.24
N TRP A 81 0.58 -7.64 -13.85
CA TRP A 81 -0.38 -8.54 -13.20
C TRP A 81 0.30 -9.74 -12.50
N ALA A 82 1.25 -10.37 -13.18
CA ALA A 82 1.99 -11.51 -12.62
C ALA A 82 2.83 -11.11 -11.40
N THR A 83 3.40 -9.89 -11.39
CA THR A 83 4.14 -9.36 -10.23
C THR A 83 3.21 -9.16 -9.04
N TYR A 84 2.03 -8.57 -9.23
CA TYR A 84 1.02 -8.43 -8.17
C TYR A 84 0.64 -9.78 -7.57
N VAL A 85 0.25 -10.74 -8.41
CA VAL A 85 -0.20 -12.07 -7.95
C VAL A 85 0.93 -12.83 -7.26
N GLY A 86 2.15 -12.78 -7.80
CA GLY A 86 3.31 -13.40 -7.18
C GLY A 86 3.60 -12.85 -5.80
N LEU A 87 3.62 -11.54 -5.64
CA LEU A 87 3.81 -10.89 -4.33
C LEU A 87 2.69 -11.24 -3.34
N ALA A 88 1.45 -11.29 -3.82
CA ALA A 88 0.29 -11.65 -3.00
C ALA A 88 0.38 -13.09 -2.46
N LYS A 89 0.83 -14.04 -3.29
CA LYS A 89 1.08 -15.43 -2.88
C LYS A 89 2.17 -15.55 -1.82
N GLU A 90 3.12 -14.62 -1.80
CA GLU A 90 4.17 -14.50 -0.79
C GLU A 90 3.73 -13.72 0.46
N GLY A 91 2.43 -13.44 0.58
CA GLY A 91 1.80 -12.83 1.73
C GLY A 91 1.82 -11.30 1.75
N VAL A 92 2.22 -10.64 0.65
CA VAL A 92 2.12 -9.19 0.54
C VAL A 92 0.65 -8.78 0.41
N LYS A 93 0.22 -7.85 1.26
CA LYS A 93 -1.09 -7.20 1.16
C LYS A 93 -0.96 -5.80 0.57
N PHE A 94 -1.95 -5.37 -0.19
CA PHE A 94 -1.87 -4.13 -0.96
C PHE A 94 -2.82 -3.04 -0.47
N CYS A 95 -2.29 -1.82 -0.40
CA CYS A 95 -3.07 -0.59 -0.47
C CYS A 95 -3.11 -0.16 -1.95
N PHE A 96 -4.27 -0.26 -2.59
CA PHE A 96 -4.41 0.13 -3.99
C PHE A 96 -4.90 1.56 -4.13
N THR A 97 -4.09 2.41 -4.73
CA THR A 97 -4.45 3.78 -5.10
C THR A 97 -5.21 3.77 -6.44
N LEU A 98 -6.41 4.33 -6.45
CA LEU A 98 -7.28 4.37 -7.63
C LEU A 98 -6.78 5.38 -8.68
N SER A 99 -6.89 5.00 -9.96
CA SER A 99 -6.42 5.81 -11.09
C SER A 99 -7.53 6.51 -11.87
N VAL A 100 -8.73 6.59 -11.30
CA VAL A 100 -9.92 7.22 -11.94
C VAL A 100 -10.26 6.61 -13.30
N ARG A 101 -10.05 5.30 -13.45
CA ARG A 101 -10.58 4.55 -14.59
C ARG A 101 -12.07 4.23 -14.39
N ASP A 102 -12.69 3.59 -15.38
CA ASP A 102 -14.05 3.10 -15.24
C ASP A 102 -14.21 2.24 -13.96
N ILE A 103 -15.22 2.57 -13.16
CA ILE A 103 -15.43 2.00 -11.82
C ILE A 103 -15.70 0.49 -11.91
N ARG A 104 -16.49 0.05 -12.90
CA ARG A 104 -16.82 -1.36 -13.09
C ARG A 104 -15.59 -2.17 -13.46
N THR A 105 -14.73 -1.63 -14.32
CA THR A 105 -13.43 -2.20 -14.67
C THR A 105 -12.54 -2.30 -13.43
N SER A 106 -12.55 -1.27 -12.57
CA SER A 106 -11.81 -1.28 -11.30
C SER A 106 -12.21 -2.40 -10.37
N ILE A 107 -13.50 -2.52 -10.14
CA ILE A 107 -14.09 -3.58 -9.31
C ILE A 107 -13.81 -4.96 -9.92
N ALA A 108 -13.98 -5.13 -11.23
CA ALA A 108 -13.75 -6.40 -11.91
C ALA A 108 -12.30 -6.89 -11.77
N ASP A 109 -11.32 -6.01 -11.96
CA ASP A 109 -9.90 -6.35 -11.84
C ASP A 109 -9.51 -6.68 -10.39
N MET A 110 -10.00 -5.92 -9.41
CA MET A 110 -9.75 -6.24 -8.00
C MET A 110 -10.38 -7.58 -7.58
N LYS A 111 -11.57 -7.91 -8.09
CA LYS A 111 -12.19 -9.23 -7.85
C LYS A 111 -11.39 -10.34 -8.50
N ALA A 112 -10.97 -10.17 -9.74
CA ALA A 112 -10.11 -11.14 -10.42
C ALA A 112 -8.77 -11.33 -9.67
N PHE A 113 -8.23 -10.25 -9.09
CA PHE A 113 -7.03 -10.31 -8.27
C PHE A 113 -7.27 -11.09 -6.98
N LEU A 114 -8.39 -10.87 -6.28
CA LEU A 114 -8.77 -11.63 -5.08
C LEU A 114 -9.09 -13.11 -5.37
N VAL A 115 -9.57 -13.45 -6.57
CA VAL A 115 -9.68 -14.85 -7.00
C VAL A 115 -8.30 -15.50 -7.10
N ALA A 116 -7.32 -14.79 -7.67
CA ALA A 116 -5.96 -15.30 -7.81
C ALA A 116 -5.16 -15.30 -6.49
N ALA A 117 -5.49 -14.40 -5.57
CA ALA A 117 -4.86 -14.27 -4.27
C ALA A 117 -5.86 -13.74 -3.21
N PRO A 118 -6.65 -14.62 -2.58
CA PRO A 118 -7.64 -14.20 -1.58
C PRO A 118 -7.03 -13.46 -0.39
N GLY A 119 -7.71 -12.42 0.10
CA GLY A 119 -7.30 -11.65 1.28
C GLY A 119 -6.05 -10.78 1.11
N SER A 120 -5.61 -10.56 -0.13
CA SER A 120 -4.39 -9.80 -0.46
C SER A 120 -4.61 -8.29 -0.64
N ILE A 121 -5.86 -7.80 -0.62
CA ILE A 121 -6.14 -6.37 -0.58
C ILE A 121 -6.31 -5.95 0.88
N TRP A 122 -5.46 -5.06 1.36
CA TRP A 122 -5.57 -4.47 2.70
C TRP A 122 -6.50 -3.27 2.72
N ALA A 123 -6.38 -2.37 1.73
CA ALA A 123 -7.21 -1.17 1.63
C ALA A 123 -7.23 -0.64 0.19
N ILE A 124 -8.18 0.23 -0.10
CA ILE A 124 -8.27 0.99 -1.36
C ILE A 124 -8.21 2.48 -1.02
N GLU A 125 -7.26 3.18 -1.61
CA GLU A 125 -7.06 4.61 -1.46
C GLU A 125 -7.67 5.33 -2.66
N PHE A 126 -8.44 6.38 -2.38
CA PHE A 126 -8.93 7.30 -3.40
C PHE A 126 -7.78 8.04 -4.12
N PRO A 127 -8.03 8.71 -5.26
CA PRO A 127 -6.97 9.22 -6.13
C PRO A 127 -5.90 10.06 -5.42
N ASN A 128 -4.64 9.88 -5.83
CA ASN A 128 -3.45 10.50 -5.22
C ASN A 128 -3.27 11.97 -5.63
N GLU A 129 -3.07 12.83 -4.64
CA GLU A 129 -2.71 14.26 -4.78
C GLU A 129 -3.55 14.95 -5.85
N PRO A 130 -4.89 14.97 -5.74
CA PRO A 130 -5.75 15.53 -6.77
C PRO A 130 -5.55 17.04 -6.99
N ASP A 131 -4.92 17.73 -6.03
CA ASP A 131 -4.44 19.09 -6.17
C ASP A 131 -3.27 19.25 -7.15
N LEU A 132 -2.47 18.19 -7.35
CA LEU A 132 -1.39 18.10 -8.34
C LEU A 132 -1.79 17.30 -9.59
N ASN A 133 -2.70 16.34 -9.43
CA ASN A 133 -3.18 15.39 -10.43
C ASN A 133 -4.70 15.54 -10.58
N PRO A 134 -5.19 16.57 -11.28
CA PRO A 134 -6.63 16.85 -11.33
C PRO A 134 -7.42 15.68 -11.89
N VAL A 135 -8.56 15.41 -11.27
CA VAL A 135 -9.44 14.31 -11.65
C VAL A 135 -10.37 14.76 -12.78
N SER A 136 -10.54 13.88 -13.78
CA SER A 136 -11.56 14.01 -14.82
C SER A 136 -12.58 12.89 -14.66
N TYR A 137 -13.86 13.23 -14.50
CA TYR A 137 -14.94 12.25 -14.32
C TYR A 137 -16.28 12.81 -14.81
N ASN A 138 -17.06 11.99 -15.53
CA ASN A 138 -18.36 12.36 -16.11
C ASN A 138 -18.36 13.70 -16.87
N GLY A 139 -17.32 13.95 -17.67
CA GLY A 139 -17.18 15.17 -18.48
C GLY A 139 -16.75 16.42 -17.71
N VAL A 140 -16.51 16.32 -16.41
CA VAL A 140 -15.99 17.41 -15.57
C VAL A 140 -14.53 17.15 -15.25
N THR A 141 -13.69 18.18 -15.33
CA THR A 141 -12.27 18.13 -14.96
C THR A 141 -11.99 19.14 -13.86
N ASP A 142 -11.40 18.67 -12.76
CA ASP A 142 -10.97 19.51 -11.64
C ASP A 142 -9.80 20.42 -12.06
N LYS A 143 -9.60 21.53 -11.34
CA LYS A 143 -8.47 22.42 -11.57
C LYS A 143 -7.25 21.97 -10.77
N ARG A 144 -6.06 22.11 -11.36
CA ARG A 144 -4.81 21.97 -10.62
C ARG A 144 -4.68 23.11 -9.61
N MET A 145 -4.44 22.76 -8.34
CA MET A 145 -4.43 23.71 -7.22
C MET A 145 -3.06 23.93 -6.61
N GLY A 146 -2.11 23.01 -6.81
CA GLY A 146 -0.72 23.17 -6.38
C GLY A 146 -0.58 23.21 -4.86
N PHE A 147 -0.85 22.09 -4.19
CA PHE A 147 -0.76 21.94 -2.73
C PHE A 147 -1.79 22.74 -1.93
N ARG A 148 -2.96 22.99 -2.52
CA ARG A 148 -4.09 23.69 -1.87
C ARG A 148 -5.35 22.83 -1.93
N THR A 149 -6.14 22.88 -0.86
CA THR A 149 -7.51 22.36 -0.84
C THR A 149 -8.45 23.34 -1.54
N GLY A 150 -9.38 22.84 -2.36
CA GLY A 150 -10.35 23.68 -3.05
C GLY A 150 -11.49 22.86 -3.64
N ASN A 151 -12.39 23.48 -4.39
CA ASN A 151 -13.53 22.76 -4.97
C ASN A 151 -13.05 21.73 -6.02
N ALA A 152 -13.36 20.45 -5.82
CA ALA A 152 -13.02 19.33 -6.72
C ALA A 152 -14.26 18.47 -7.00
N PRO A 153 -15.22 18.98 -7.80
CA PRO A 153 -16.47 18.29 -8.07
C PRO A 153 -16.28 16.95 -8.80
N ALA A 154 -15.31 16.82 -9.70
CA ALA A 154 -15.08 15.57 -10.42
C ALA A 154 -14.56 14.48 -9.48
N LEU A 155 -13.58 14.80 -8.63
CA LEU A 155 -13.11 13.92 -7.57
C LEU A 155 -14.25 13.49 -6.65
N MET A 156 -15.04 14.42 -6.14
CA MET A 156 -16.12 14.10 -5.19
C MET A 156 -17.22 13.25 -5.82
N ALA A 157 -17.53 13.47 -7.10
CA ALA A 157 -18.46 12.63 -7.85
C ALA A 157 -17.90 11.21 -8.03
N PHE A 158 -16.62 11.08 -8.42
CA PHE A 158 -15.96 9.78 -8.54
C PHE A 158 -15.95 9.02 -7.20
N ILE A 159 -15.57 9.68 -6.10
CA ILE A 159 -15.54 9.08 -4.75
C ILE A 159 -16.94 8.57 -4.37
N LYS A 160 -17.98 9.37 -4.59
CA LYS A 160 -19.36 9.00 -4.25
C LYS A 160 -19.81 7.77 -5.03
N ASP A 161 -19.60 7.76 -6.35
CA ASP A 161 -20.05 6.67 -7.21
C ASP A 161 -19.25 5.39 -6.96
N PHE A 162 -17.93 5.51 -6.76
CA PHE A 162 -17.07 4.38 -6.42
C PHE A 162 -17.45 3.78 -5.07
N HIS A 163 -17.67 4.62 -4.05
CA HIS A 163 -18.15 4.19 -2.74
C HIS A 163 -19.49 3.45 -2.84
N ALA A 164 -20.46 3.98 -3.59
CA ALA A 164 -21.75 3.33 -3.78
C ALA A 164 -21.60 1.96 -4.44
N ALA A 165 -20.77 1.86 -5.49
CA ALA A 165 -20.53 0.61 -6.21
C ALA A 165 -19.80 -0.44 -5.36
N ILE A 166 -18.78 -0.05 -4.58
CA ILE A 166 -18.00 -1.00 -3.79
C ILE A 166 -18.77 -1.50 -2.57
N LYS A 167 -19.59 -0.66 -1.91
CA LYS A 167 -20.32 -1.06 -0.71
C LYS A 167 -21.47 -2.04 -0.99
N VAL A 168 -21.92 -2.18 -2.23
CA VAL A 168 -22.89 -3.22 -2.65
C VAL A 168 -22.22 -4.45 -3.27
N ASP A 169 -20.91 -4.43 -3.54
CA ASP A 169 -20.21 -5.59 -4.08
C ASP A 169 -19.90 -6.61 -2.96
N PRO A 170 -20.38 -7.86 -3.05
CA PRO A 170 -20.28 -8.83 -1.96
C PRO A 170 -18.84 -9.32 -1.68
N VAL A 171 -17.89 -9.05 -2.59
CA VAL A 171 -16.48 -9.44 -2.43
C VAL A 171 -15.66 -8.29 -1.85
N LEU A 172 -15.96 -7.06 -2.25
CA LEU A 172 -15.14 -5.89 -1.92
C LEU A 172 -15.71 -5.00 -0.80
N CYS A 173 -16.98 -5.15 -0.42
CA CYS A 173 -17.66 -4.22 0.51
C CYS A 173 -16.99 -4.07 1.88
N SER A 174 -16.27 -5.09 2.33
CA SER A 174 -15.54 -5.10 3.61
C SER A 174 -14.12 -4.53 3.52
N ILE A 175 -13.63 -4.19 2.32
CA ILE A 175 -12.29 -3.62 2.16
C ILE A 175 -12.31 -2.17 2.64
N PRO A 176 -11.41 -1.78 3.56
CA PRO A 176 -11.31 -0.41 4.02
C PRO A 176 -11.00 0.57 2.89
N LEU A 177 -11.65 1.73 2.93
CA LEU A 177 -11.44 2.86 2.04
C LEU A 177 -10.60 3.94 2.73
N ILE A 178 -9.60 4.47 2.05
CA ILE A 178 -8.72 5.54 2.52
C ILE A 178 -8.98 6.79 1.68
N ALA A 179 -9.12 7.94 2.34
CA ALA A 179 -9.30 9.23 1.68
C ALA A 179 -8.18 9.56 0.68
N SER A 180 -8.43 10.48 -0.25
CA SER A 180 -7.36 11.10 -1.03
C SER A 180 -6.43 11.88 -0.10
N ASN A 181 -5.11 11.70 -0.26
CA ASN A 181 -4.12 12.35 0.59
C ASN A 181 -4.11 13.86 0.40
N ASP A 182 -3.82 14.58 1.49
CA ASP A 182 -3.66 16.05 1.62
C ASP A 182 -4.73 16.98 1.07
N PHE A 183 -5.68 16.39 0.37
CA PHE A 183 -6.88 16.95 -0.18
C PHE A 183 -8.11 16.46 0.57
N MET A 184 -7.94 15.89 1.76
CA MET A 184 -9.04 15.47 2.62
C MET A 184 -9.96 16.66 2.88
N GLN A 185 -11.12 16.63 2.25
CA GLN A 185 -12.22 17.53 2.59
C GLN A 185 -13.11 16.81 3.60
N SER A 186 -13.72 17.54 4.53
CA SER A 186 -14.70 16.97 5.47
C SER A 186 -15.78 16.14 4.77
N GLN A 187 -16.11 16.50 3.52
CA GLN A 187 -17.08 15.85 2.65
C GLN A 187 -16.67 14.43 2.21
N GLN A 188 -15.38 14.11 2.18
CA GLN A 188 -14.88 12.76 1.90
C GLN A 188 -15.11 11.81 3.08
N GLY A 189 -15.17 12.32 4.32
CA GLY A 189 -15.17 11.50 5.54
C GLY A 189 -16.26 10.44 5.60
N ARG A 190 -17.45 10.72 5.06
CA ARG A 190 -18.55 9.74 5.00
C ARG A 190 -18.37 8.61 3.97
N TYR A 191 -17.35 8.69 3.13
CA TYR A 191 -17.08 7.73 2.05
C TYR A 191 -15.78 6.95 2.28
N CYS A 192 -15.05 7.21 3.35
CA CYS A 192 -13.83 6.52 3.69
C CYS A 192 -13.87 6.02 5.14
N ASP A 193 -13.05 5.02 5.42
CA ASP A 193 -12.88 4.46 6.77
C ASP A 193 -11.69 5.14 7.49
N PHE A 194 -10.72 5.66 6.72
CA PHE A 194 -9.53 6.33 7.24
C PHE A 194 -9.27 7.69 6.56
N ALA A 195 -8.87 8.68 7.37
CA ALA A 195 -8.26 9.90 6.87
C ALA A 195 -6.87 9.63 6.25
N ASN A 196 -6.37 10.57 5.45
CA ASN A 196 -5.09 10.43 4.76
C ASN A 196 -4.30 11.74 4.65
N SER A 197 -2.96 11.65 4.64
CA SER A 197 -2.02 12.76 4.43
C SER A 197 -0.65 12.25 3.99
N HIS A 198 0.03 13.02 3.14
CA HIS A 198 1.45 12.91 2.92
C HIS A 198 2.18 13.89 3.85
N ILE A 199 3.06 13.37 4.70
CA ILE A 199 3.72 14.17 5.75
C ILE A 199 5.16 14.51 5.39
N TYR A 200 5.41 14.90 4.14
CA TYR A 200 6.75 15.30 3.70
C TYR A 200 7.29 16.48 4.55
N PRO A 201 8.46 16.31 5.18
CA PRO A 201 9.05 17.34 6.02
C PRO A 201 9.89 18.33 5.19
N THR A 202 9.85 19.60 5.58
CA THR A 202 10.82 20.60 5.10
C THR A 202 12.09 20.52 5.96
N PRO A 203 13.30 20.36 5.43
CA PRO A 203 14.54 20.44 6.20
C PRO A 203 14.67 21.76 6.97
N PRO A 204 15.17 21.73 8.22
CA PRO A 204 15.70 20.58 8.97
C PRO A 204 14.64 19.81 9.79
N SER A 205 13.34 20.03 9.54
CA SER A 205 12.28 19.54 10.44
C SER A 205 12.18 18.01 10.52
N ASP A 206 11.90 17.55 11.74
CA ASP A 206 11.35 16.22 11.97
C ASP A 206 9.89 16.17 11.48
N VAL A 207 9.34 14.97 11.30
CA VAL A 207 7.93 14.85 10.90
C VAL A 207 6.95 15.20 12.02
N LYS A 208 7.38 15.53 13.25
CA LYS A 208 6.45 15.64 14.41
C LYS A 208 5.39 16.71 14.19
N ALA A 209 5.78 17.88 13.68
CA ALA A 209 4.83 18.95 13.39
C ALA A 209 3.80 18.51 12.31
N ARG A 210 4.24 17.76 11.30
CA ARG A 210 3.36 17.23 10.25
C ARG A 210 2.44 16.12 10.78
N VAL A 211 2.96 15.24 11.63
CA VAL A 211 2.19 14.20 12.34
C VAL A 211 1.15 14.84 13.26
N ALA A 212 1.47 15.95 13.94
CA ALA A 212 0.51 16.70 14.74
C ALA A 212 -0.58 17.33 13.85
N GLY A 213 -0.21 17.95 12.72
CA GLY A 213 -1.15 18.47 11.73
C GLY A 213 -2.06 17.40 11.13
N PHE A 214 -1.56 16.16 10.98
CA PHE A 214 -2.37 15.04 10.52
C PHE A 214 -3.52 14.70 11.49
N ARG A 215 -3.32 14.88 12.80
CA ARG A 215 -4.41 14.69 13.79
C ARG A 215 -5.61 15.57 13.48
N THR A 216 -5.38 16.81 13.05
CA THR A 216 -6.44 17.74 12.66
C THR A 216 -7.26 17.16 11.50
N LYS A 217 -6.60 16.61 10.47
CA LYS A 217 -7.28 15.97 9.33
C LYS A 217 -8.09 14.75 9.74
N VAL A 218 -7.58 13.94 10.67
CA VAL A 218 -8.32 12.79 11.24
C VAL A 218 -9.61 13.26 11.89
N VAL A 219 -9.55 14.31 12.71
CA VAL A 219 -10.71 14.90 13.40
C VAL A 219 -11.69 15.55 12.42
N GLU A 220 -11.20 16.34 11.46
CA GLU A 220 -12.03 17.00 10.43
C GLU A 220 -12.78 16.00 9.55
N GLY A 221 -12.15 14.86 9.24
CA GLY A 221 -12.78 13.74 8.55
C GLY A 221 -13.74 12.94 9.43
N LYS A 222 -13.84 13.23 10.73
CA LYS A 222 -14.62 12.49 11.73
C LYS A 222 -14.19 11.02 11.86
N HIS A 223 -12.90 10.75 11.74
CA HIS A 223 -12.32 9.43 11.94
C HIS A 223 -11.65 9.32 13.32
N SER A 224 -11.53 8.10 13.84
CA SER A 224 -10.72 7.82 15.03
C SER A 224 -9.24 7.64 14.70
N GLN A 225 -8.94 7.21 13.47
CA GLN A 225 -7.59 6.96 12.98
C GLN A 225 -7.46 7.36 11.51
N GLY A 226 -6.22 7.51 11.04
CA GLY A 226 -5.90 7.72 9.64
C GLY A 226 -4.64 6.96 9.20
N VAL A 227 -4.40 6.93 7.91
CA VAL A 227 -3.23 6.32 7.28
C VAL A 227 -2.34 7.42 6.71
N ILE A 228 -1.03 7.32 6.91
CA ILE A 228 -0.07 8.14 6.17
C ILE A 228 0.34 7.34 4.95
N THR A 229 -0.23 7.61 3.78
CA THR A 229 0.01 6.80 2.59
C THR A 229 1.31 7.14 1.86
N GLU A 230 1.94 8.26 2.19
CA GLU A 230 3.24 8.60 1.61
C GLU A 230 4.05 9.54 2.50
N TRP A 231 5.33 9.25 2.64
CA TRP A 231 6.32 10.16 3.20
C TRP A 231 7.73 9.61 2.91
N GLY A 232 8.75 10.47 2.89
CA GLY A 232 10.11 10.01 2.67
C GLY A 232 11.15 11.11 2.88
N ARG A 233 12.42 10.73 2.69
CA ARG A 233 13.58 11.63 2.72
C ARG A 233 14.41 11.35 1.47
N THR A 234 14.60 12.33 0.61
CA THR A 234 15.41 12.16 -0.60
C THR A 234 16.89 12.42 -0.34
N THR A 235 17.75 11.74 -1.08
CA THR A 235 19.20 12.01 -1.13
C THR A 235 19.63 12.74 -2.41
N GLY A 236 18.68 13.14 -3.26
CA GLY A 236 18.95 13.77 -4.55
C GLY A 236 18.20 15.08 -4.76
N GLY A 237 18.53 15.78 -5.84
CA GLY A 237 18.04 17.12 -6.13
C GLY A 237 18.81 18.21 -5.38
N GLY A 238 18.12 19.26 -4.96
CA GLY A 238 18.71 20.43 -4.31
C GLY A 238 17.72 21.22 -3.47
N ALA A 239 18.07 22.45 -3.10
CA ALA A 239 17.26 23.30 -2.22
C ALA A 239 15.85 23.63 -2.78
N LYS A 240 15.64 23.46 -4.10
CA LYS A 240 14.36 23.72 -4.80
C LYS A 240 13.49 22.48 -4.98
N ASN A 241 13.81 21.40 -4.26
CA ASN A 241 12.98 20.20 -4.24
C ASN A 241 11.53 20.52 -3.84
N SER A 242 10.57 19.83 -4.45
CA SER A 242 9.13 20.06 -4.29
C SER A 242 8.59 19.52 -2.97
N THR A 243 9.18 18.44 -2.46
CA THR A 243 8.72 17.75 -1.24
C THR A 243 9.68 17.95 -0.08
N SER A 244 10.98 17.74 -0.29
CA SER A 244 12.01 17.84 0.74
C SER A 244 13.41 18.06 0.14
N PRO A 245 14.19 19.04 0.63
CA PRO A 245 15.60 19.14 0.25
C PRO A 245 16.41 17.89 0.56
N PRO A 246 17.49 17.64 -0.21
CA PRO A 246 18.28 16.43 -0.08
C PRO A 246 18.99 16.36 1.26
N VAL A 247 19.14 15.13 1.76
CA VAL A 247 19.97 14.80 2.91
C VAL A 247 21.04 13.78 2.51
N SER A 248 22.10 13.63 3.32
CA SER A 248 23.05 12.53 3.14
C SER A 248 22.39 11.17 3.41
N LEU A 249 22.98 10.07 2.93
CA LEU A 249 22.50 8.71 3.22
C LEU A 249 22.44 8.40 4.73
N SER A 250 23.39 8.92 5.52
CA SER A 250 23.40 8.76 6.98
C SER A 250 22.25 9.52 7.65
N GLN A 251 22.00 10.77 7.21
CA GLN A 251 20.86 11.55 7.66
C GLN A 251 19.54 10.90 7.23
N GLN A 252 19.43 10.39 6.00
CA GLN A 252 18.26 9.66 5.51
C GLN A 252 17.91 8.52 6.46
N ALA A 253 18.90 7.71 6.86
CA ALA A 253 18.71 6.60 7.77
C ALA A 253 18.22 7.03 9.16
N THR A 254 18.87 8.04 9.74
CA THR A 254 18.55 8.55 11.09
C THR A 254 17.17 9.20 11.12
N LEU A 255 16.87 10.03 10.13
CA LEU A 255 15.59 10.73 10.02
C LEU A 255 14.44 9.76 9.75
N LEU A 256 14.60 8.84 8.79
CA LEU A 256 13.53 7.87 8.51
C LEU A 256 13.21 7.00 9.75
N ALA A 257 14.22 6.52 10.49
CA ALA A 257 13.97 5.75 11.71
C ALA A 257 13.28 6.58 12.81
N SER A 258 13.69 7.84 12.97
CA SER A 258 13.04 8.78 13.91
C SER A 258 11.59 9.06 13.52
N ASP A 259 11.34 9.30 12.24
CA ASP A 259 10.03 9.62 11.69
C ASP A 259 9.05 8.42 11.84
N VAL A 260 9.51 7.19 11.57
CA VAL A 260 8.73 5.95 11.83
C VAL A 260 8.33 5.86 13.30
N ARG A 261 9.28 6.05 14.23
CA ARG A 261 9.01 6.00 15.67
C ARG A 261 7.99 7.06 16.08
N ALA A 262 8.16 8.29 15.60
CA ALA A 262 7.30 9.41 15.95
C ALA A 262 5.86 9.20 15.47
N ALA A 263 5.67 8.72 14.23
CA ALA A 263 4.36 8.48 13.66
C ALA A 263 3.66 7.28 14.31
N LEU A 264 4.35 6.15 14.47
CA LEU A 264 3.74 4.93 15.03
C LEU A 264 3.45 5.03 16.54
N ALA A 265 4.08 5.96 17.26
CA ALA A 265 3.75 6.27 18.65
C ALA A 265 2.36 6.93 18.80
N GLN A 266 1.78 7.46 17.72
CA GLN A 266 0.48 8.12 17.78
C GLN A 266 -0.66 7.11 17.61
N SER A 267 -1.64 7.13 18.51
CA SER A 267 -2.82 6.25 18.45
C SER A 267 -3.75 6.53 17.27
N TYR A 268 -3.77 7.77 16.78
CA TYR A 268 -4.56 8.18 15.61
C TYR A 268 -3.89 7.84 14.26
N VAL A 269 -2.64 7.37 14.27
CA VAL A 269 -1.98 6.84 13.07
C VAL A 269 -2.21 5.34 13.03
N HIS A 270 -2.93 4.81 12.05
CA HIS A 270 -3.16 3.37 11.93
C HIS A 270 -1.95 2.69 11.27
N THR A 271 -1.56 3.18 10.08
CA THR A 271 -0.50 2.62 9.22
C THR A 271 0.27 3.77 8.56
N ILE A 272 1.56 3.56 8.28
CA ILE A 272 2.39 4.50 7.48
C ILE A 272 2.99 3.81 6.25
N SER A 273 3.25 4.54 5.18
CA SER A 273 3.87 4.03 3.95
C SER A 273 5.07 4.89 3.53
N ILE A 274 6.25 4.26 3.45
CA ILE A 274 7.50 4.94 3.07
C ILE A 274 7.62 5.02 1.55
N TYR A 275 7.86 6.22 1.03
CA TYR A 275 8.23 6.48 -0.36
C TYR A 275 9.75 6.53 -0.50
N GLU A 276 10.40 5.61 -1.23
CA GLU A 276 9.85 4.40 -1.85
C GLU A 276 10.86 3.23 -1.77
N LEU A 277 10.47 2.02 -2.21
CA LEU A 277 11.32 0.83 -2.02
C LEU A 277 12.66 0.94 -2.75
N PHE A 278 12.67 1.30 -4.04
CA PHE A 278 13.89 1.41 -4.85
C PHE A 278 14.15 2.83 -5.32
N ALA A 279 15.41 3.24 -5.29
CA ALA A 279 15.88 4.41 -5.98
C ALA A 279 15.94 4.12 -7.48
N TRP A 280 15.73 5.16 -8.29
CA TRP A 280 15.80 5.10 -9.73
C TRP A 280 17.16 5.60 -10.20
N LYS A 281 17.50 5.33 -11.46
CA LYS A 281 18.67 5.96 -12.09
C LYS A 281 18.47 7.49 -12.14
N GLY A 282 19.50 8.23 -11.75
CA GLY A 282 19.51 9.70 -11.81
C GLY A 282 19.81 10.35 -10.46
N THR A 283 19.97 11.67 -10.48
CA THR A 283 20.36 12.48 -9.31
C THR A 283 19.25 13.41 -8.83
N SER A 284 18.04 13.33 -9.41
CA SER A 284 16.93 14.21 -9.04
C SER A 284 16.30 13.82 -7.70
N GLU A 285 15.46 14.70 -7.16
CA GLU A 285 14.64 14.45 -5.98
C GLU A 285 13.87 13.13 -6.09
N MET A 286 13.05 12.99 -7.15
CA MET A 286 12.12 11.88 -7.32
C MET A 286 12.81 10.55 -7.58
N THR A 287 14.08 10.55 -8.02
CA THR A 287 14.82 9.31 -8.27
C THR A 287 15.59 8.82 -7.04
N ASN A 288 15.67 9.61 -5.96
CA ASN A 288 16.59 9.35 -4.83
C ASN A 288 15.92 9.16 -3.47
N PHE A 289 14.64 8.77 -3.46
CA PHE A 289 13.90 8.39 -2.23
C PHE A 289 14.11 6.95 -1.76
N GLY A 290 14.67 6.09 -2.62
CA GLY A 290 14.76 4.65 -2.38
C GLY A 290 15.33 4.25 -1.02
N LEU A 291 14.81 3.16 -0.45
CA LEU A 291 15.45 2.40 0.64
C LEU A 291 16.57 1.49 0.11
N PHE A 292 16.46 1.07 -1.14
CA PHE A 292 17.46 0.31 -1.87
C PHE A 292 17.95 1.14 -3.06
N ASN A 293 19.21 0.97 -3.42
CA ASN A 293 19.76 1.54 -4.64
C ASN A 293 19.16 0.87 -5.89
N ASN A 294 19.34 1.50 -7.06
CA ASN A 294 18.90 0.93 -8.33
C ASN A 294 19.60 -0.40 -8.69
N ASP A 295 20.75 -0.68 -8.08
CA ASP A 295 21.48 -1.96 -8.18
C ASP A 295 21.02 -3.01 -7.13
N LEU A 296 19.91 -2.71 -6.42
CA LEU A 296 19.29 -3.54 -5.39
C LEU A 296 20.08 -3.65 -4.07
N SER A 297 21.21 -2.96 -3.93
CA SER A 297 21.93 -2.90 -2.66
C SER A 297 21.12 -2.10 -1.62
N PRO A 298 21.04 -2.56 -0.34
CA PRO A 298 20.32 -1.83 0.70
C PRO A 298 21.08 -0.54 1.06
N ARG A 299 20.36 0.56 1.26
CA ARG A 299 20.93 1.78 1.87
C ARG A 299 20.93 1.66 3.40
N PRO A 300 21.72 2.49 4.12
CA PRO A 300 21.75 2.49 5.59
C PRO A 300 20.37 2.62 6.25
N ALA A 301 19.42 3.27 5.57
CA ALA A 301 18.03 3.40 6.03
C ALA A 301 17.32 2.06 6.29
N VAL A 302 17.64 1.00 5.53
CA VAL A 302 17.02 -0.32 5.72
C VAL A 302 17.32 -0.87 7.11
N ALA A 303 18.58 -0.78 7.55
CA ALA A 303 18.99 -1.24 8.87
C ALA A 303 18.39 -0.37 9.98
N ALA A 304 18.37 0.96 9.78
CA ALA A 304 17.83 1.90 10.76
C ALA A 304 16.30 1.77 10.94
N ILE A 305 15.55 1.54 9.86
CA ILE A 305 14.10 1.29 9.94
C ILE A 305 13.85 -0.06 10.61
N LYS A 306 14.61 -1.10 10.24
CA LYS A 306 14.47 -2.44 10.83
C LYS A 306 14.63 -2.41 12.36
N SER A 307 15.55 -1.60 12.90
CA SER A 307 15.78 -1.53 14.35
C SER A 307 14.64 -0.86 15.14
N VAL A 308 13.72 -0.14 14.48
CA VAL A 308 12.59 0.52 15.14
C VAL A 308 11.24 -0.16 14.89
N ILE A 309 11.19 -1.13 13.97
CA ILE A 309 10.01 -1.94 13.69
C ILE A 309 10.16 -3.39 14.12
N ALA A 310 11.34 -3.83 14.55
CA ALA A 310 11.56 -5.18 15.07
C ALA A 310 10.86 -5.39 16.41
#